data_AF-A0A1Q7ZI76-F1
#
_entry.id   AF-A0A1Q7ZI76-F1
#
_cell.length_a   1.000
_cell.length_b   1.000
_cell.length_c   1.000
_cell.angle_alpha   90.00
_cell.angle_beta   90.00
_cell.angle_gamma   90.00
#
_symmetry.space_group_name_H-M   'P 1'
#
loop_
_entity.id
_entity.type
_entity.pdbx_description
1 polymer ?
#
loop_
_entity_poly.entity_id
_entity_poly.type
_entity_poly.pdbx_seq_one_letter_code
_entity_poly.pdbx_strand_id
1 'polypeptide(L)'
;PDHDPADLFTVLKLNQVITYQTGIYSYHQMASCFFDRSTMDLVKLSLTSNEWCGNTYKEFTRRGGRGLLHLHTYWDGMAEATDEVPVGPDVVFYDQLPLWIRSLPQTPGTTRSLRLLPSEIDSKGSKPEARPATLTAVTAEELLVVPAGLFRTLRWDLKTGDARPESFWTARDEPYVLVAWDRADGSGYRLKWTQRLAYWKLNHPGDEKYLEGPAPAAAR
;
A
#
# COMPACT_ATOMS: atom_id res chain seq x y z
N PRO A 1 -3.76 25.49 -13.40
CA PRO A 1 -2.56 26.28 -13.04
C PRO A 1 -1.33 25.64 -13.69
N ASP A 2 -0.64 26.38 -14.54
CA ASP A 2 0.61 25.93 -15.16
C ASP A 2 1.72 26.01 -14.10
N HIS A 3 2.14 24.85 -13.61
CA HIS A 3 3.29 24.73 -12.72
C HIS A 3 4.58 24.83 -13.54
N ASP A 4 5.63 25.44 -12.97
CA ASP A 4 6.97 25.37 -13.55
C ASP A 4 7.38 23.89 -13.68
N PRO A 5 7.69 23.38 -14.88
CA PRO A 5 8.15 22.00 -15.05
C PRO A 5 9.38 21.65 -14.20
N ALA A 6 10.21 22.62 -13.83
CA ALA A 6 11.35 22.42 -12.94
C ALA A 6 10.94 22.11 -11.48
N ASP A 7 9.70 22.42 -11.09
CA ASP A 7 9.10 22.14 -9.78
C ASP A 7 8.25 20.85 -9.79
N LEU A 8 8.30 20.09 -10.89
CA LEU A 8 7.55 18.84 -11.06
C LEU A 8 8.48 17.63 -10.99
N PHE A 9 8.00 16.59 -10.31
CA PHE A 9 8.61 15.26 -10.33
C PHE A 9 7.54 14.20 -10.61
N THR A 10 7.96 13.08 -11.18
CA THR A 10 7.03 12.00 -11.53
C THR A 10 6.72 11.14 -10.31
N VAL A 11 5.44 10.88 -10.09
CA VAL A 11 4.99 9.98 -9.02
C VAL A 11 4.43 8.68 -9.57
N LEU A 12 4.62 7.60 -8.81
CA LEU A 12 3.81 6.40 -8.91
C LEU A 12 2.73 6.46 -7.82
N LYS A 13 1.50 6.05 -8.14
CA LYS A 13 0.37 6.08 -7.20
C LYS A 13 -0.15 4.68 -6.93
N LEU A 14 -0.24 4.30 -5.66
CA LEU A 14 -0.98 3.12 -5.20
C LEU A 14 -2.29 3.57 -4.57
N ASN A 15 -3.41 3.00 -5.01
CA ASN A 15 -4.69 3.15 -4.34
C ASN A 15 -5.03 1.83 -3.63
N GLN A 16 -5.43 1.91 -2.37
CA GLN A 16 -6.00 0.80 -1.62
C GLN A 16 -7.45 1.17 -1.29
N VAL A 17 -8.42 0.42 -1.81
CA VAL A 17 -9.85 0.63 -1.57
C VAL A 17 -10.36 -0.58 -0.79
N ILE A 18 -10.83 -0.34 0.43
CA ILE A 18 -11.22 -1.40 1.36
C ILE A 18 -12.67 -1.13 1.79
N THR A 19 -13.50 -2.16 1.71
CA THR A 19 -14.85 -2.14 2.26
C THR A 19 -15.06 -3.40 3.06
N TYR A 20 -15.53 -3.26 4.30
CA TYR A 20 -15.83 -4.39 5.16
C TYR A 20 -17.04 -4.11 6.05
N GLN A 21 -17.83 -5.15 6.28
CA GLN A 21 -19.03 -5.09 7.11
C GLN A 21 -18.67 -5.13 8.59
N THR A 22 -19.33 -4.30 9.39
CA THR A 22 -19.29 -4.28 10.85
C THR A 22 -20.72 -4.29 11.38
N GLY A 23 -21.25 -5.50 11.63
CA GLY A 23 -22.64 -5.65 12.10
C GLY A 23 -23.66 -5.11 11.09
N ILE A 24 -24.32 -4.00 11.42
CA ILE A 24 -25.38 -3.38 10.60
C ILE A 24 -24.88 -2.25 9.69
N TYR A 25 -23.58 -1.95 9.70
CA TYR A 25 -22.97 -0.91 8.86
C TYR A 25 -21.67 -1.39 8.22
N SER A 26 -21.13 -0.60 7.30
CA SER A 26 -19.87 -0.89 6.60
C SER A 26 -18.87 0.24 6.79
N TYR A 27 -17.60 -0.11 6.85
CA TYR A 27 -16.50 0.84 6.68
C TYR A 27 -16.16 0.95 5.19
N HIS A 28 -16.01 2.18 4.71
CA HIS A 28 -15.51 2.49 3.37
C HIS A 28 -14.23 3.31 3.48
N GLN A 29 -13.10 2.69 3.14
CA GLN A 29 -11.78 3.26 3.27
C GLN A 29 -11.08 3.33 1.92
N MET A 30 -10.43 4.47 1.65
CA MET A 30 -9.61 4.64 0.47
C MET A 30 -8.34 5.39 0.83
N ALA A 31 -7.20 4.75 0.58
CA ALA A 31 -5.89 5.35 0.74
C ALA A 31 -5.17 5.49 -0.60
N SER A 32 -4.53 6.63 -0.78
CA SER A 32 -3.68 6.95 -1.92
C SER A 32 -2.26 7.19 -1.41
N CYS A 33 -1.32 6.32 -1.77
CA CYS A 33 0.11 6.52 -1.53
C CYS A 33 0.78 7.02 -2.81
N PHE A 34 1.52 8.12 -2.72
CA PHE A 34 2.25 8.73 -3.82
C PHE A 34 3.75 8.60 -3.56
N PHE A 35 4.44 7.95 -4.48
CA PHE A 35 5.86 7.64 -4.39
C PHE A 35 6.60 8.49 -5.41
N ASP A 36 7.71 9.11 -5.05
CA ASP A 36 8.66 9.58 -6.05
C ASP A 36 9.10 8.38 -6.91
N ARG A 37 8.89 8.43 -8.22
CA ARG A 37 9.14 7.29 -9.10
C ARG A 37 10.62 6.89 -9.16
N SER A 38 11.54 7.81 -8.90
CA SER A 38 12.97 7.58 -8.99
C SER A 38 13.56 6.95 -7.72
N THR A 39 13.10 7.38 -6.56
CA THR A 39 13.61 6.90 -5.26
C THR A 39 12.68 5.90 -4.57
N MET A 40 11.41 5.86 -4.99
CA MET A 40 10.31 5.15 -4.33
C MET A 40 10.06 5.61 -2.89
N ASP A 41 10.52 6.81 -2.54
CA ASP A 41 10.16 7.49 -1.29
C ASP A 41 8.68 7.90 -1.32
N LEU A 42 7.95 7.64 -0.23
CA LEU A 42 6.61 8.21 -0.05
C LEU A 42 6.70 9.73 0.14
N VAL A 43 6.05 10.45 -0.77
CA VAL A 43 5.99 11.92 -0.75
C VAL A 43 4.66 12.43 -0.24
N LYS A 44 3.59 11.64 -0.40
CA LYS A 44 2.25 11.95 0.10
C LYS A 44 1.48 10.66 0.38
N LEU A 45 0.69 10.66 1.45
CA LEU A 45 -0.38 9.69 1.66
C LEU A 45 -1.66 10.48 1.97
N SER A 46 -2.79 10.04 1.42
CA SER A 46 -4.11 10.59 1.75
C SER A 46 -5.07 9.44 2.01
N LEU A 47 -5.85 9.54 3.09
CA LEU A 47 -6.84 8.55 3.50
C LEU A 47 -8.16 9.24 3.76
N THR A 48 -9.24 8.61 3.32
CA THR A 48 -10.59 8.81 3.87
C THR A 48 -11.12 7.49 4.44
N SER A 49 -11.75 7.54 5.60
CA SER A 49 -12.54 6.45 6.18
C SER A 49 -13.92 7.00 6.53
N ASN A 50 -14.98 6.31 6.11
CA ASN A 50 -16.36 6.72 6.36
C ASN A 50 -17.16 5.53 6.87
N GLU A 51 -17.93 5.75 7.93
CA GLU A 51 -18.86 4.80 8.51
C GLU A 51 -19.97 5.54 9.29
N TRP A 52 -20.78 4.85 10.09
CA TRP A 52 -21.96 5.45 10.72
C TRP A 52 -21.63 6.39 11.89
N CYS A 53 -20.58 6.10 12.66
CA CYS A 53 -20.15 6.93 13.79
C CYS A 53 -19.49 8.24 13.33
N GLY A 54 -18.89 8.27 12.15
CA GLY A 54 -18.36 9.47 11.53
C GLY A 54 -17.33 9.21 10.42
N ASN A 55 -16.53 10.24 10.17
CA ASN A 55 -15.54 10.26 9.11
C ASN A 55 -14.15 10.57 9.66
N THR A 56 -13.14 10.05 8.98
CA THR A 56 -11.73 10.31 9.25
C THR A 56 -11.02 10.70 7.96
N TYR A 57 -10.24 11.76 8.02
CA TYR A 57 -9.27 12.16 7.01
C TYR A 57 -7.86 12.14 7.61
N LYS A 58 -6.91 11.55 6.88
CA LYS A 58 -5.49 11.67 7.21
C LYS A 58 -4.70 12.08 5.97
N GLU A 59 -3.71 12.96 6.16
CA GLU A 59 -2.78 13.35 5.11
C GLU A 59 -1.35 13.39 5.64
N PHE A 60 -0.48 12.59 5.04
CA PHE A 60 0.95 12.72 5.20
C PHE A 60 1.52 13.51 4.03
N THR A 61 2.45 14.42 4.29
CA THR A 61 3.29 15.04 3.26
C THR A 61 4.77 15.05 3.67
N ARG A 62 5.65 14.82 2.69
CA ARG A 62 7.10 14.97 2.83
C ARG A 62 7.57 16.18 2.03
N ARG A 63 8.09 17.20 2.71
CA ARG A 63 8.61 18.44 2.08
C ARG A 63 9.86 18.91 2.79
N GLY A 64 10.90 19.27 2.03
CA GLY A 64 12.14 19.81 2.60
C GLY A 64 12.81 18.89 3.63
N GLY A 65 12.72 17.56 3.44
CA GLY A 65 13.25 16.58 4.40
C GLY A 65 12.42 16.41 5.68
N ARG A 66 11.24 17.02 5.79
CA ARG A 66 10.34 16.90 6.93
C ARG A 66 9.08 16.12 6.54
N GLY A 67 8.62 15.24 7.42
CA GLY A 67 7.36 14.52 7.30
C GLY A 67 6.34 15.07 8.29
N LEU A 68 5.16 15.44 7.80
CA LEU A 68 4.03 15.86 8.64
C LEU A 68 2.82 14.98 8.33
N LEU A 69 2.19 14.45 9.38
CA LEU A 69 0.91 13.75 9.32
C LEU A 69 -0.17 14.61 9.98
N HIS A 70 -1.11 15.08 9.17
CA HIS A 70 -2.30 15.79 9.63
C HIS A 70 -3.46 14.80 9.70
N LEU A 71 -4.27 14.89 10.75
CA LEU A 71 -5.44 14.04 10.93
C LEU A 71 -6.63 14.84 11.45
N HIS A 72 -7.81 14.47 10.94
CA HIS A 72 -9.11 14.88 11.45
C HIS A 72 -9.97 13.63 11.57
N THR A 73 -10.44 13.31 12.77
CA THR A 73 -11.22 12.09 13.06
C THR A 73 -12.45 12.42 13.89
N TYR A 74 -13.45 11.55 13.88
CA TYR A 74 -14.63 11.68 14.74
C TYR A 74 -14.40 11.17 16.17
N TRP A 75 -13.24 10.56 16.46
CA TRP A 75 -12.97 9.93 17.75
C TRP A 75 -12.69 10.98 18.82
N ASP A 76 -13.43 10.90 19.92
CA ASP A 76 -13.20 11.74 21.09
C ASP A 76 -11.78 11.54 21.63
N GLY A 77 -11.12 12.66 21.99
CA GLY A 77 -9.71 12.69 22.37
C GLY A 77 -8.69 12.45 21.23
N MET A 78 -9.13 12.19 20.00
CA MET A 78 -8.28 12.01 18.81
C MET A 78 -8.81 12.81 17.60
N ALA A 79 -9.59 13.86 17.85
CA ALA A 79 -10.33 14.55 16.81
C ALA A 79 -9.42 15.28 15.81
N GLU A 80 -8.29 15.81 16.27
CA GLU A 80 -7.33 16.53 15.42
C GLU A 80 -5.92 16.41 15.98
N ALA A 81 -4.94 16.20 15.10
CA ALA A 81 -3.53 16.29 15.43
C ALA A 81 -2.69 16.63 14.20
N THR A 82 -1.48 17.14 14.46
CA THR A 82 -0.40 17.24 13.49
C THR A 82 0.85 16.66 14.13
N ASP A 83 1.30 15.53 13.60
CA ASP A 83 2.48 14.82 14.09
C ASP A 83 3.64 14.98 13.11
N GLU A 84 4.82 15.30 13.65
CA GLU A 84 6.06 15.09 12.92
C GLU A 84 6.37 13.59 12.88
N VAL A 85 6.57 13.07 11.68
CA VAL A 85 6.91 11.67 11.45
C VAL A 85 8.30 11.58 10.82
N PRO A 86 9.11 10.56 11.19
CA PRO A 86 10.42 10.40 10.60
C PRO A 86 10.29 10.16 9.10
N VAL A 87 11.26 10.68 8.35
CA VAL A 87 11.42 10.38 6.93
C VAL A 87 12.87 10.02 6.65
N GLY A 88 13.10 9.19 5.63
CA GLY A 88 14.41 8.72 5.26
C GLY A 88 14.31 7.49 4.35
N PRO A 89 15.42 7.10 3.72
CA PRO A 89 15.44 5.94 2.81
C PRO A 89 15.16 4.61 3.51
N ASP A 90 15.31 4.57 4.85
CA ASP A 90 15.01 3.41 5.69
C ASP A 90 13.63 3.51 6.36
N VAL A 91 12.88 4.60 6.17
CA VAL A 91 11.57 4.79 6.81
C VAL A 91 10.46 4.44 5.84
N VAL A 92 9.70 3.40 6.17
CA VAL A 92 8.64 2.87 5.30
C VAL A 92 7.35 2.85 6.09
N PHE A 93 6.29 3.43 5.55
CA PHE A 93 4.94 3.23 6.05
C PHE A 93 4.48 1.85 5.61
N TYR A 94 3.78 1.15 6.49
CA TYR A 94 3.22 -0.15 6.16
C TYR A 94 2.38 -0.14 4.87
N ASP A 95 1.63 0.94 4.63
CA ASP A 95 0.81 1.14 3.42
C ASP A 95 1.61 1.25 2.11
N GLN A 96 2.93 1.46 2.21
CA GLN A 96 3.84 1.48 1.07
C GLN A 96 4.19 0.08 0.58
N LEU A 97 4.24 -0.90 1.49
CA LEU A 97 4.81 -2.22 1.26
C LEU A 97 4.23 -2.93 0.03
N PRO A 98 2.90 -2.91 -0.25
CA PRO A 98 2.34 -3.61 -1.41
C PRO A 98 2.93 -3.20 -2.76
N LEU A 99 3.49 -1.99 -2.86
CA LEU A 99 4.16 -1.50 -4.07
C LEU A 99 5.67 -1.37 -3.89
N TRP A 100 6.13 -0.91 -2.73
CA TRP A 100 7.54 -0.62 -2.47
C TRP A 100 8.43 -1.86 -2.53
N ILE A 101 7.95 -3.05 -2.11
CA ILE A 101 8.72 -4.30 -2.19
C ILE A 101 9.14 -4.61 -3.64
N ARG A 102 8.34 -4.17 -4.62
CA ARG A 102 8.56 -4.41 -6.05
C ARG A 102 9.73 -3.60 -6.62
N SER A 103 10.18 -2.55 -5.93
CA SER A 103 11.36 -1.77 -6.33
C SER A 103 12.67 -2.27 -5.71
N LEU A 104 12.61 -3.26 -4.81
CA LEU A 104 13.81 -3.87 -4.24
C LEU A 104 14.48 -4.81 -5.24
N PRO A 105 15.79 -5.11 -5.07
CA PRO A 105 16.43 -6.18 -5.81
C PRO A 105 15.69 -7.51 -5.60
N GLN A 106 15.19 -8.12 -6.67
CA GLN A 106 14.40 -9.37 -6.62
C GLN A 106 15.28 -10.63 -6.54
N THR A 107 16.38 -10.54 -5.78
CA THR A 107 17.33 -11.63 -5.57
C THR A 107 16.97 -12.38 -4.28
N PRO A 108 16.80 -13.72 -4.31
CA PRO A 108 16.58 -14.50 -3.09
C PRO A 108 17.67 -14.26 -2.05
N GLY A 109 17.30 -14.15 -0.77
CA GLY A 109 18.21 -13.79 0.32
C GLY A 109 18.47 -12.29 0.49
N THR A 110 17.89 -11.42 -0.35
CA THR A 110 17.97 -9.97 -0.15
C THR A 110 17.34 -9.57 1.18
N THR A 111 18.08 -8.83 2.01
CA THR A 111 17.60 -8.33 3.31
C THR A 111 17.62 -6.81 3.36
N ARG A 112 16.62 -6.22 4.02
CA ARG A 112 16.52 -4.79 4.32
C ARG A 112 16.14 -4.58 5.78
N SER A 113 16.97 -3.82 6.49
CA SER A 113 16.59 -3.26 7.79
C SER A 113 15.89 -1.92 7.54
N LEU A 114 14.76 -1.70 8.21
CA LEU A 114 13.95 -0.50 8.03
C LEU A 114 13.29 -0.08 9.35
N ARG A 115 12.82 1.16 9.40
CA ARG A 115 11.93 1.69 10.44
C ARG A 115 10.52 1.74 9.87
N LEU A 116 9.67 0.84 10.34
CA LEU A 116 8.31 0.67 9.88
C LEU A 116 7.36 1.58 10.66
N LEU A 117 6.69 2.50 9.98
CA LEU A 117 5.52 3.18 10.51
C LEU A 117 4.30 2.26 10.33
N PRO A 118 3.38 2.21 11.31
CA PRO A 118 2.18 1.40 11.21
C PRO A 118 1.28 1.82 10.03
N SER A 119 0.30 0.98 9.72
CA SER A 119 -0.74 1.30 8.73
C SER A 119 -1.51 2.54 9.17
N GLU A 120 -1.59 3.55 8.31
CA GLU A 120 -2.43 4.71 8.53
C GLU A 120 -3.87 4.47 8.10
N ILE A 121 -4.14 3.40 7.34
CA ILE A 121 -5.50 2.93 6.97
C ILE A 121 -6.23 2.43 8.23
N ASP A 122 -6.70 3.38 9.01
CA ASP A 122 -7.51 3.22 10.22
C ASP A 122 -8.32 4.50 10.45
N SER A 123 -9.44 4.36 11.13
CA SER A 123 -10.30 5.47 11.52
C SER A 123 -9.76 6.30 12.70
N LYS A 124 -8.83 5.76 13.51
CA LYS A 124 -8.33 6.46 14.71
C LYS A 124 -7.13 7.35 14.41
N GLY A 125 -6.96 8.37 15.26
CA GLY A 125 -5.88 9.36 15.18
C GLY A 125 -4.72 9.08 16.13
N SER A 126 -4.35 7.81 16.35
CA SER A 126 -3.22 7.49 17.22
C SER A 126 -1.91 7.94 16.58
N LYS A 127 -1.05 8.62 17.35
CA LYS A 127 0.28 9.03 16.89
C LYS A 127 1.08 7.81 16.43
N PRO A 128 1.59 7.77 15.18
CA PRO A 128 2.33 6.63 14.70
C PRO A 128 3.76 6.63 15.23
N GLU A 129 4.21 5.46 15.66
CA GLU A 129 5.58 5.23 16.13
C GLU A 129 6.32 4.31 15.17
N ALA A 130 7.46 4.77 14.67
CA ALA A 130 8.31 3.96 13.82
C ALA A 130 9.03 2.88 14.64
N ARG A 131 8.92 1.62 14.20
CA ARG A 131 9.54 0.47 14.87
C ARG A 131 10.58 -0.19 13.98
N PRO A 132 11.71 -0.67 14.53
CA PRO A 132 12.66 -1.46 13.76
C PRO A 132 11.99 -2.72 13.19
N ALA A 133 12.24 -2.98 11.91
CA ALA A 133 11.79 -4.18 11.22
C ALA A 133 12.83 -4.66 10.21
N THR A 134 12.75 -5.94 9.88
CA THR A 134 13.58 -6.58 8.86
C THR A 134 12.70 -7.22 7.82
N LEU A 135 12.93 -6.88 6.55
CA LEU A 135 12.31 -7.51 5.40
C LEU A 135 13.34 -8.41 4.70
N THR A 136 13.00 -9.68 4.50
CA THR A 136 13.91 -10.68 3.91
C THR A 136 13.24 -11.41 2.77
N ALA A 137 13.84 -11.39 1.58
CA ALA A 137 13.49 -12.29 0.49
C ALA A 137 13.93 -13.70 0.85
N VAL A 138 12.98 -14.62 0.94
CA VAL A 138 13.25 -16.02 1.25
C VAL A 138 14.03 -16.66 0.10
N THR A 139 14.95 -17.56 0.45
CA THR A 139 15.86 -18.20 -0.53
C THR A 139 15.15 -19.17 -1.46
N ALA A 140 14.08 -19.81 -1.00
CA ALA A 140 13.26 -20.71 -1.80
C ALA A 140 12.33 -19.91 -2.72
N GLU A 141 12.34 -20.23 -4.01
CA GLU A 141 11.27 -19.80 -4.91
C GLU A 141 10.03 -20.68 -4.71
N GLU A 142 8.85 -20.06 -4.81
CA GLU A 142 7.58 -20.71 -4.54
C GLU A 142 6.66 -20.60 -5.75
N LEU A 143 5.96 -21.69 -6.07
CA LEU A 143 4.85 -21.68 -7.00
C LEU A 143 3.56 -21.42 -6.22
N LEU A 144 2.86 -20.34 -6.54
CA LEU A 144 1.65 -19.93 -5.85
C LEU A 144 0.46 -19.85 -6.80
N VAL A 145 -0.62 -20.57 -6.47
CA VAL A 145 -1.89 -20.48 -7.17
C VAL A 145 -2.76 -19.43 -6.49
N VAL A 146 -3.21 -18.45 -7.27
CA VAL A 146 -4.16 -17.41 -6.87
C VAL A 146 -5.27 -17.34 -7.93
N PRO A 147 -6.36 -16.57 -7.73
CA PRO A 147 -7.40 -16.48 -8.75
C PRO A 147 -6.89 -15.97 -10.11
N ALA A 148 -5.83 -15.17 -10.14
CA ALA A 148 -5.16 -14.73 -11.38
C ALA A 148 -4.33 -15.84 -12.10
N GLY A 149 -4.25 -17.05 -11.54
CA GLY A 149 -3.49 -18.18 -12.10
C GLY A 149 -2.31 -18.62 -11.23
N LEU A 150 -1.41 -19.40 -11.85
CA LEU A 150 -0.19 -19.91 -11.23
C LEU A 150 0.97 -18.94 -11.47
N PHE A 151 1.67 -18.54 -10.41
CA PHE A 151 2.83 -17.66 -10.47
C PHE A 151 4.06 -18.33 -9.89
N ARG A 152 5.21 -18.13 -10.55
CA ARG A 152 6.50 -18.22 -9.87
C ARG A 152 6.67 -16.97 -9.03
N THR A 153 6.99 -17.14 -7.75
CA THR A 153 7.01 -16.06 -6.77
C THR A 153 8.30 -16.02 -5.96
N LEU A 154 8.65 -14.81 -5.53
CA LEU A 154 9.60 -14.56 -4.45
C LEU A 154 8.81 -14.12 -3.22
N ARG A 155 8.91 -14.92 -2.14
CA ARG A 155 8.33 -14.60 -0.84
C ARG A 155 9.25 -13.66 -0.08
N TRP A 156 8.67 -12.65 0.57
CA TRP A 156 9.32 -11.69 1.43
C TRP A 156 8.69 -11.77 2.81
N ASP A 157 9.51 -12.02 3.82
CA ASP A 157 9.07 -12.03 5.22
C ASP A 157 9.44 -10.73 5.91
N LEU A 158 8.42 -10.05 6.43
CA LEU A 158 8.55 -8.86 7.26
C LEU A 158 8.45 -9.28 8.72
N LYS A 159 9.49 -8.99 9.49
CA LYS A 159 9.53 -9.18 10.95
C LYS A 159 9.67 -7.84 11.66
N THR A 160 8.70 -7.52 12.52
CA THR A 160 8.69 -6.29 13.33
C THR A 160 8.76 -6.68 14.81
N GLY A 161 9.91 -6.48 15.45
CA GLY A 161 10.15 -6.96 16.82
C GLY A 161 9.91 -8.47 16.96
N ASP A 162 9.16 -8.86 18.01
CA ASP A 162 8.78 -10.25 18.29
C ASP A 162 7.41 -10.67 17.71
N ALA A 163 6.81 -9.84 16.86
CA ALA A 163 5.55 -10.15 16.21
C ALA A 163 5.69 -11.37 15.28
N ARG A 164 4.55 -12.03 15.01
CA ARG A 164 4.49 -13.04 13.94
C ARG A 164 4.94 -12.40 12.61
N PRO A 165 5.79 -13.07 11.83
CA PRO A 165 6.17 -12.57 10.51
C PRO A 165 4.95 -12.43 9.61
N GLU A 166 4.95 -11.38 8.82
CA GLU A 166 4.02 -11.18 7.71
C GLU A 166 4.72 -11.55 6.40
N SER A 167 3.99 -12.08 5.44
CA SER A 167 4.58 -12.57 4.19
C SER A 167 3.97 -11.89 2.98
N PHE A 168 4.80 -11.50 2.03
CA PHE A 168 4.43 -10.89 0.76
C PHE A 168 4.99 -11.74 -0.37
N TRP A 169 4.22 -11.97 -1.42
CA TRP A 169 4.69 -12.70 -2.60
C TRP A 169 4.68 -11.79 -3.81
N THR A 170 5.84 -11.64 -4.43
CA THR A 170 6.00 -10.90 -5.69
C THR A 170 6.17 -11.88 -6.84
N ALA A 171 5.61 -11.59 -8.00
CA ALA A 171 5.87 -12.36 -9.21
C ALA A 171 7.35 -12.27 -9.59
N ARG A 172 7.91 -13.33 -10.18
CA ARG A 172 9.31 -13.32 -10.66
C ARG A 172 9.51 -12.49 -11.93
N ASP A 173 8.47 -12.29 -12.72
CA ASP A 173 8.52 -11.51 -13.96
C ASP A 173 8.26 -10.04 -13.69
N GLU A 174 8.98 -9.15 -14.39
CA GLU A 174 8.72 -7.71 -14.33
C GLU A 174 7.27 -7.40 -14.76
N PRO A 175 6.54 -6.51 -14.05
CA PRO A 175 7.03 -5.56 -13.06
C PRO A 175 6.89 -6.04 -11.61
N TYR A 176 7.10 -7.33 -11.35
CA TYR A 176 7.11 -7.96 -10.02
C TYR A 176 5.83 -7.70 -9.24
N VAL A 177 4.67 -7.87 -9.88
CA VAL A 177 3.38 -7.59 -9.25
C VAL A 177 3.23 -8.34 -7.93
N LEU A 178 2.56 -7.71 -6.96
CA LEU A 178 2.20 -8.40 -5.72
C LEU A 178 1.15 -9.47 -6.04
N VAL A 179 1.45 -10.73 -5.75
CA VAL A 179 0.62 -11.90 -6.03
C VAL A 179 -0.21 -12.26 -4.79
N ALA A 180 0.40 -12.19 -3.61
CA ALA A 180 -0.27 -12.46 -2.35
C ALA A 180 0.36 -11.68 -1.21
N TRP A 181 -0.38 -11.54 -0.12
CA TRP A 181 0.09 -10.94 1.12
C TRP A 181 -0.72 -11.53 2.27
N ASP A 182 -0.02 -12.04 3.29
CA ASP A 182 -0.61 -12.57 4.52
C ASP A 182 -0.16 -11.71 5.70
N ARG A 183 -1.15 -11.20 6.43
CA ARG A 183 -0.97 -10.26 7.54
C ARG A 183 -1.01 -10.99 8.88
N ALA A 184 -0.40 -10.37 9.88
CA ALA A 184 -0.33 -10.94 11.22
C ALA A 184 -1.70 -11.09 11.91
N ASP A 185 -2.69 -10.30 11.49
CA ASP A 185 -4.08 -10.35 11.97
C ASP A 185 -4.92 -11.46 11.30
N GLY A 186 -4.32 -12.25 10.40
CA GLY A 186 -4.97 -13.33 9.67
C GLY A 186 -5.71 -12.88 8.41
N SER A 187 -5.76 -11.58 8.14
CA SER A 187 -6.24 -11.08 6.85
C SER A 187 -5.20 -11.30 5.76
N GLY A 188 -5.65 -11.25 4.50
CA GLY A 188 -4.75 -11.44 3.38
C GLY A 188 -5.31 -10.96 2.05
N TYR A 189 -4.39 -10.85 1.10
CA TYR A 189 -4.65 -10.47 -0.28
C TYR A 189 -4.24 -11.63 -1.19
N ARG A 190 -5.05 -11.88 -2.22
CA ARG A 190 -4.73 -12.79 -3.33
C ARG A 190 -5.08 -12.07 -4.62
N LEU A 191 -4.12 -12.03 -5.55
CA LEU A 191 -4.29 -11.34 -6.82
C LEU A 191 -5.41 -11.98 -7.65
N LYS A 192 -6.42 -11.18 -8.00
CA LYS A 192 -7.54 -11.62 -8.83
C LYS A 192 -7.24 -11.58 -10.32
N TRP A 193 -6.61 -10.50 -10.78
CA TRP A 193 -6.16 -10.30 -12.16
C TRP A 193 -5.32 -9.03 -12.23
N THR A 194 -4.62 -8.82 -13.35
CA THR A 194 -3.89 -7.59 -13.65
C THR A 194 -4.26 -7.07 -15.03
N GLN A 195 -4.29 -5.75 -15.19
CA GLN A 195 -4.50 -5.11 -16.48
C GLN A 195 -3.78 -3.77 -16.51
N ARG A 196 -3.23 -3.41 -17.68
CA ARG A 196 -2.62 -2.10 -17.91
C ARG A 196 -3.61 -1.24 -18.70
N LEU A 197 -4.17 -0.23 -18.05
CA LEU A 197 -5.21 0.63 -18.61
C LEU A 197 -4.85 2.11 -18.46
N ALA A 198 -5.35 2.94 -19.37
CA ALA A 198 -5.35 4.39 -19.22
C ALA A 198 -6.57 4.82 -18.39
N TYR A 199 -6.60 4.45 -17.10
CA TYR A 199 -7.80 4.59 -16.24
C TYR A 199 -8.40 6.00 -16.22
N TRP A 200 -7.59 7.05 -16.43
CA TRP A 200 -8.04 8.45 -16.50
C TRP A 200 -8.93 8.75 -17.71
N LYS A 201 -9.05 7.82 -18.66
CA LYS A 201 -10.00 7.86 -19.78
C LYS A 201 -11.23 6.96 -19.57
N LEU A 202 -11.30 6.25 -18.42
CA LEU A 202 -12.29 5.21 -18.12
C LEU A 202 -13.21 5.67 -16.98
N ASN A 203 -13.85 6.82 -17.18
CA ASN A 203 -14.70 7.49 -16.19
C ASN A 203 -16.10 7.82 -16.75
N HIS A 204 -16.54 7.09 -17.78
CA HIS A 204 -17.86 7.21 -18.37
C HIS A 204 -18.78 6.05 -17.96
N PRO A 205 -20.11 6.22 -17.96
CA PRO A 205 -21.04 5.11 -17.74
C PRO A 205 -20.75 3.94 -18.71
N GLY A 206 -20.69 2.71 -18.19
CA GLY A 206 -20.30 1.51 -18.94
C GLY A 206 -18.83 1.11 -18.77
N ASP A 207 -17.97 1.97 -18.21
CA ASP A 207 -16.58 1.65 -17.93
C ASP A 207 -16.40 0.75 -16.69
N GLU A 208 -17.45 0.54 -15.89
CA GLU A 208 -17.46 -0.44 -14.80
C GLU A 208 -17.12 -1.86 -15.28
N LYS A 209 -17.33 -2.18 -16.57
CA LYS A 209 -16.88 -3.44 -17.19
C LYS A 209 -15.39 -3.74 -16.99
N TYR A 210 -14.54 -2.71 -16.83
CA TYR A 210 -13.10 -2.89 -16.58
C TYR A 210 -12.81 -3.35 -15.14
N LEU A 211 -13.78 -3.25 -14.22
CA LEU A 211 -13.68 -3.80 -12.87
C LEU A 211 -13.88 -5.32 -12.83
N GLU A 212 -14.40 -5.91 -13.91
CA GLU A 212 -14.59 -7.37 -14.02
C GLU A 212 -13.27 -8.09 -14.37
N GLY A 213 -12.26 -7.35 -14.83
CA GLY A 213 -10.97 -7.85 -15.24
C GLY A 213 -10.89 -8.17 -16.74
N PRO A 214 -9.74 -8.69 -17.21
CA PRO A 214 -9.60 -9.10 -18.61
C PRO A 214 -10.52 -10.28 -18.93
N ALA A 215 -11.08 -10.29 -20.14
CA ALA A 215 -11.85 -11.43 -20.62
C ALA A 215 -11.02 -12.72 -20.48
N PRO A 216 -11.62 -13.85 -20.05
CA PRO A 216 -10.92 -15.13 -20.00
C PRO A 216 -10.28 -15.40 -21.36
N ALA A 217 -8.99 -15.74 -21.37
CA ALA A 217 -8.36 -16.19 -22.61
C ALA A 217 -9.14 -17.41 -23.10
N ALA A 218 -9.68 -17.35 -24.33
CA ALA A 218 -10.30 -18.51 -24.96
C ALA A 218 -9.30 -19.66 -24.90
N ALA A 219 -9.73 -20.79 -24.33
CA ALA A 219 -8.90 -21.98 -24.21
C ALA A 219 -8.31 -22.31 -25.60
N ARG A 220 -6.98 -22.25 -25.70
CA ARG A 220 -6.23 -22.71 -26.88
C ARG A 220 -6.00 -24.21 -26.76
#